data_AF-A0A3R7WP71-F1
#
_entry.id   AF-A0A3R7WP71-F1
#
_cell.length_a   1.000
_cell.length_b   1.000
_cell.length_c   1.000
_cell.angle_alpha   90.00
_cell.angle_beta   90.00
_cell.angle_gamma   90.00
#
_symmetry.space_group_name_H-M   'P 1'
#
loop_
_entity.id
_entity.type
_entity.pdbx_description
1 polymer ?
#
loop_
_entity_poly.entity_id
_entity_poly.type
_entity_poly.pdbx_seq_one_letter_code
_entity_poly.pdbx_strand_id
1 'polypeptide(L)' 'SGCREAISIKDKRSKLYEEGVSCPNCYYKLSKDQKSRFRMRQSQIYKAKQSGKKHIFQKEFK' A
#
# COMPACT_ATOMS: atom_id res chain seq x y z
N SER A 1 9.53 2.00 3.35
CA SER A 1 9.69 0.73 2.62
C SER A 1 8.72 -0.29 3.17
N GLY A 2 7.98 -1.01 2.32
CA GLY A 2 7.17 -2.17 2.73
C GLY A 2 7.98 -3.47 2.72
N CYS A 3 7.38 -4.61 3.11
CA CYS A 3 8.11 -5.88 3.16
C CYS A 3 8.52 -6.46 1.81
N ARG A 4 7.92 -6.00 0.70
CA ARG A 4 8.15 -6.53 -0.67
C ARG A 4 7.90 -8.04 -0.84
N GLU A 5 7.39 -8.70 0.20
CA GLU A 5 6.98 -10.10 0.15
C GLU A 5 5.67 -10.24 -0.63
N ALA A 6 5.52 -11.37 -1.33
CA ALA A 6 4.27 -11.73 -1.96
C ALA A 6 3.20 -11.95 -0.88
N ILE A 7 1.98 -11.46 -1.13
CA ILE A 7 0.84 -11.59 -0.22
C ILE A 7 -0.12 -12.62 -0.81
N SER A 8 -0.38 -13.70 -0.08
CA SER A 8 -1.33 -14.72 -0.53
C SER A 8 -2.78 -14.24 -0.41
N ILE A 9 -3.71 -14.92 -1.08
CA ILE A 9 -5.15 -14.62 -0.97
C ILE A 9 -5.64 -14.84 0.48
N LYS A 10 -5.07 -15.82 1.18
CA LYS A 10 -5.38 -16.08 2.59
C LYS A 10 -4.96 -14.91 3.47
N ASP A 11 -3.78 -14.34 3.20
CA ASP A 11 -3.29 -13.18 3.95
C ASP A 11 -4.18 -11.96 3.77
N LYS A 12 -4.66 -11.71 2.54
CA LYS A 12 -5.59 -10.59 2.26
C LYS A 12 -6.92 -10.70 3.02
N ARG A 13 -7.33 -11.91 3.42
CA ARG A 13 -8.55 -12.16 4.19
C ARG A 13 -8.35 -12.00 5.71
N SER A 14 -7.11 -11.86 6.16
CA SER A 14 -6.79 -11.69 7.58
C SER A 14 -7.24 -10.32 8.10
N LYS A 15 -7.67 -10.25 9.36
CA LYS A 15 -7.97 -8.99 10.07
C LYS A 15 -6.73 -8.08 10.21
N LEU A 16 -5.54 -8.64 10.07
CA LEU A 16 -4.27 -7.92 10.18
C LEU A 16 -3.82 -7.29 8.84
N TYR A 17 -4.54 -7.60 7.76
CA TYR A 17 -4.26 -7.05 6.45
C TYR A 17 -4.95 -5.70 6.26
N GLU A 18 -4.17 -4.72 5.83
CA GLU A 18 -4.63 -3.40 5.46
C GLU A 18 -3.90 -3.00 4.16
N GLU A 19 -4.65 -2.83 3.08
CA GLU A 19 -4.07 -2.65 1.74
C GLU A 19 -3.11 -1.45 1.70
N GLY A 20 -1.88 -1.70 1.23
CA GLY A 20 -0.83 -0.67 1.14
C GLY A 20 -0.25 -0.21 2.48
N VAL A 21 -0.69 -0.80 3.61
CA VAL A 21 -0.30 -0.43 4.98
C VAL A 21 0.37 -1.59 5.71
N SER A 22 -0.30 -2.75 5.85
CA SER A 22 0.26 -3.90 6.54
C SER A 22 -0.25 -5.23 6.00
N CYS A 23 0.61 -6.24 6.04
CA CYS A 23 0.22 -7.65 5.91
C CYS A 23 0.33 -8.36 7.27
N PRO A 24 -0.21 -9.59 7.42
CA PRO A 24 -0.10 -10.37 8.65
C PRO A 24 1.33 -10.51 9.16
N ASN A 25 2.31 -10.69 8.27
CA ASN A 25 3.73 -10.82 8.61
C ASN A 25 4.36 -9.52 9.16
N CYS A 26 3.77 -8.37 8.82
CA CYS A 26 4.32 -7.05 9.17
C CYS A 26 3.51 -6.33 10.26
N TYR A 27 2.27 -6.74 10.49
CA TYR A 27 1.35 -5.99 11.35
C TYR A 27 1.94 -5.71 12.74
N TYR A 28 2.60 -6.69 13.35
CA TYR A 28 3.23 -6.54 14.67
C TYR A 28 4.65 -5.95 14.62
N LYS A 29 5.28 -5.93 13.44
CA LYS A 29 6.62 -5.35 13.24
C LYS A 29 6.58 -3.85 12.96
N LEU A 30 5.41 -3.33 12.54
CA LEU A 30 5.22 -1.93 12.19
C LEU A 30 4.73 -1.11 13.40
N SER A 31 5.40 0.02 13.65
CA SER A 31 4.96 1.00 14.64
C SER A 31 3.69 1.73 14.18
N LYS A 32 2.99 2.36 15.12
CA LYS A 32 1.78 3.17 14.83
C LYS A 32 2.09 4.29 13.83
N ASP A 33 3.23 4.97 13.99
CA ASP A 33 3.66 6.06 13.10
C ASP A 33 3.96 5.59 11.68
N GLN A 34 4.61 4.42 11.56
CA GLN A 34 4.85 3.81 10.25
C GLN A 34 3.54 3.47 9.55
N LYS A 35 2.57 2.87 10.26
CA LYS A 35 1.23 2.58 9.72
C LYS A 35 0.51 3.85 9.28
N SER A 36 0.57 4.92 10.08
CA SER A 36 -0.02 6.23 9.74
C SER A 36 0.55 6.79 8.43
N ARG A 37 1.87 6.81 8.29
CA ARG A 37 2.55 7.26 7.06
C ARG A 37 2.15 6.43 5.83
N PHE A 38 2.02 5.11 6.00
CA PHE A 38 1.60 4.24 4.90
C PHE A 38 0.15 4.45 4.50
N ARG A 39 -0.77 4.68 5.45
CA ARG A 39 -2.16 5.06 5.17
C ARG A 39 -2.25 6.35 4.40
N MET A 40 -1.48 7.36 4.80
CA MET A 40 -1.42 8.64 4.10
C MET A 40 -0.96 8.46 2.64
N ARG A 41 0.12 7.70 2.44
CA ARG A 41 0.61 7.36 1.10
C ARG A 41 -0.43 6.61 0.28
N GLN A 42 -1.09 5.61 0.87
CA GLN A 42 -2.13 4.82 0.21
C GLN A 42 -3.34 5.69 -0.18
N SER A 43 -3.75 6.62 0.68
CA SER A 43 -4.80 7.60 0.38
C SER A 43 -4.44 8.47 -0.84
N GLN A 44 -3.20 8.96 -0.92
CA GLN A 44 -2.73 9.72 -2.07
C GLN A 44 -2.75 8.88 -3.36
N ILE A 45 -2.39 7.59 -3.28
CA ILE A 45 -2.49 6.66 -4.43
C ILE A 45 -3.95 6.48 -4.85
N TYR A 46 -4.88 6.28 -3.92
CA TYR A 46 -6.31 6.17 -4.27
C TYR A 46 -6.83 7.45 -4.92
N LYS A 47 -6.49 8.63 -4.37
CA LYS A 47 -6.85 9.92 -4.95
C LYS A 47 -6.28 10.09 -6.36
N ALA A 48 -5.03 9.72 -6.58
CA ALA A 48 -4.40 9.78 -7.90
C ALA A 48 -5.08 8.84 -8.91
N LYS A 49 -5.39 7.61 -8.49
CA LYS A 49 -6.13 6.63 -9.31
C LYS A 49 -7.53 7.12 -9.66
N GLN A 50 -8.28 7.62 -8.68
CA GLN A 50 -9.63 8.17 -8.88
C GLN A 50 -9.62 9.42 -9.75
N SER A 51 -8.60 10.28 -9.59
CA SER A 51 -8.48 11.49 -10.39
C SER A 51 -8.28 11.19 -11.88
N GLY A 52 -7.88 9.97 -12.27
CA GLY A 52 -7.83 9.52 -13.67
C GLY A 52 -6.90 10.33 -14.58
N LYS A 53 -6.22 11.34 -14.05
CA LYS A 53 -5.30 12.20 -14.80
C LYS A 53 -4.11 11.32 -15.15
N LYS A 54 -4.00 10.96 -16.44
CA LYS A 54 -2.76 10.47 -17.01
C LYS A 54 -1.67 11.43 -16.55
N HIS A 55 -0.76 10.96 -15.70
CA HIS A 55 0.37 11.77 -15.28
C HIS A 55 1.03 12.28 -16.55
N ILE A 56 1.18 13.61 -16.67
CA ILE A 56 1.76 14.30 -17.83
C ILE A 56 3.16 13.74 -18.18
N PHE A 57 3.80 13.05 -17.23
CA PHE A 57 5.03 12.30 -17.39
C PHE A 57 4.86 10.83 -17.01
N GLN A 58 4.07 10.06 -17.77
CA GLN A 58 4.34 8.62 -17.86
C GLN A 58 5.59 8.48 -18.74
N LYS A 59 6.76 8.24 -18.14
CA LYS A 59 7.85 7.60 -18.91
C LYS A 59 7.30 6.25 -19.35
N GLU A 60 6.92 6.16 -20.61
CA GLU A 60 6.72 4.89 -21.29
C GLU A 60 8.04 4.13 -21.16
N PHE A 61 8.11 3.17 -20.24
CA PHE A 61 9.14 2.15 -20.32
C PHE A 61 8.75 1.29 -21.52
N LYS A 62 9.39 1.60 -22.65
CA LYS A 62 9.35 0.81 -23.89
C LYS A 62 10.15 -0.48 -23.71
#